data_AF-A0A140D688-F1
#
_entry.id   AF-A0A140D688-F1
#
_cell.length_a   1.000
_cell.length_b   1.000
_cell.length_c   1.000
_cell.angle_alpha   90.00
_cell.angle_beta   90.00
_cell.angle_gamma   90.00
#
_symmetry.space_group_name_H-M   'P 1'
#
loop_
_entity.id
_entity.type
_entity.pdbx_description
1 polymer ?
#
loop_
_entity_poly.entity_id
_entity_poly.type
_entity_poly.pdbx_seq_one_letter_code
_entity_poly.pdbx_strand_id
1 'polypeptide(L)'
;MADVVANDLERLAPGDKAKIQGNLAGLKRQLLELSASSQTRLAKVDNLTVVSLSERLGYLASGLNLDVVEQPLPTEWDAAALKALEENLKAQDVALVLDHRQPEAAVAEAIKAAGAKLVVVESDPDDAFAGLKTSVDQVVGALGES
;
A
#
# COMPACT_ATOMS: atom_id res chain seq x y z
N MET A 1 -16.57 1.42 6.97
CA MET A 1 -16.55 0.67 8.26
C MET A 1 -16.66 1.59 9.46
N ALA A 2 -15.83 2.63 9.60
CA ALA A 2 -15.85 3.53 10.76
C ALA A 2 -17.24 4.12 11.08
N ASP A 3 -18.04 4.45 10.07
CA ASP A 3 -19.44 4.90 10.25
C ASP A 3 -20.33 3.88 10.95
N VAL A 4 -20.19 2.60 10.60
CA VAL A 4 -20.98 1.50 11.20
C VAL A 4 -20.56 1.31 12.66
N VAL A 5 -19.25 1.28 12.92
CA VAL A 5 -18.71 1.16 14.28
C VAL A 5 -19.16 2.34 15.14
N ALA A 6 -19.10 3.57 14.63
CA ALA A 6 -19.58 4.74 15.34
C ALA A 6 -21.08 4.65 15.64
N ASN A 7 -21.91 4.21 14.69
CA ASN A 7 -23.34 4.03 14.90
C ASN A 7 -23.64 2.99 16.00
N ASP A 8 -22.95 1.85 15.96
CA ASP A 8 -23.09 0.83 17.00
C ASP A 8 -22.63 1.33 18.38
N LEU A 9 -21.51 2.06 18.45
CA LEU A 9 -21.03 2.67 19.69
C LEU A 9 -22.00 3.71 20.23
N GLU A 10 -22.63 4.53 19.37
CA GLU A 10 -23.66 5.49 19.78
C GLU A 10 -24.86 4.79 20.42
N ARG A 11 -25.24 3.61 19.90
CA ARG A 11 -26.34 2.81 20.45
C ARG A 11 -25.98 2.18 21.80
N LEU A 12 -24.73 1.76 21.98
CA LEU A 12 -24.24 1.12 23.21
C LEU A 12 -23.90 2.15 24.31
N ALA A 13 -23.44 3.34 23.93
CA ALA A 13 -22.97 4.39 24.83
C ALA A 13 -23.58 5.75 24.45
N PRO A 14 -24.91 5.95 24.62
CA PRO A 14 -25.58 7.18 24.18
C PRO A 14 -25.07 8.44 24.89
N GLY A 15 -24.53 8.32 26.11
CA GLY A 15 -23.91 9.43 26.84
C GLY A 15 -22.61 9.95 26.21
N ASP A 16 -21.92 9.12 25.42
CA ASP A 16 -20.66 9.47 24.75
C ASP A 16 -20.86 9.90 23.29
N LYS A 17 -22.12 10.02 22.82
CA LYS A 17 -22.47 10.28 21.42
C LYS A 17 -21.69 11.43 20.79
N ALA A 18 -21.61 12.57 21.48
CA ALA A 18 -20.89 13.74 20.96
C ALA A 18 -19.39 13.46 20.75
N LYS A 19 -18.76 12.69 21.64
CA LYS A 19 -17.35 12.29 21.53
C LYS A 19 -17.14 11.31 20.39
N ILE A 20 -18.03 10.33 20.24
CA ILE A 20 -17.97 9.33 19.14
C ILE A 20 -18.07 10.04 17.78
N GLN A 21 -19.04 10.95 17.63
CA GLN A 21 -19.23 11.72 16.40
C GLN A 21 -18.05 12.66 16.12
N GLY A 22 -17.52 13.32 17.15
CA GLY A 22 -16.31 14.15 17.05
C GLY A 22 -15.10 13.35 16.56
N ASN A 23 -14.89 12.15 17.11
CA ASN A 23 -13.81 11.25 16.70
C ASN A 23 -13.98 10.77 15.25
N LEU A 24 -15.20 10.36 14.86
CA LEU A 24 -15.49 9.94 13.49
C LEU A 24 -15.25 11.08 12.49
N ALA A 25 -15.70 12.30 12.80
CA ALA A 25 -15.46 13.47 11.97
C ALA A 25 -13.96 13.78 11.85
N GLY A 26 -13.22 13.67 12.95
CA GLY A 26 -11.76 13.79 12.97
C GLY A 26 -11.08 12.78 12.04
N LEU A 27 -11.41 11.51 12.18
CA LEU A 27 -10.86 10.43 11.35
C LEU A 27 -11.17 10.64 9.87
N LYS A 28 -12.41 11.02 9.51
CA LYS A 28 -12.79 11.31 8.13
C LYS A 28 -11.97 12.45 7.52
N ARG A 29 -11.75 13.53 8.29
CA ARG A 29 -10.92 14.65 7.85
C ARG A 29 -9.48 14.20 7.61
N GLN A 30 -8.91 13.41 8.52
CA GLN A 30 -7.55 12.88 8.38
C GLN A 30 -7.40 11.97 7.16
N LEU A 31 -8.39 11.11 6.86
CA LEU A 31 -8.40 10.27 5.67
C LEU A 31 -8.49 11.09 4.38
N LEU A 32 -9.33 12.14 4.36
CA LEU A 32 -9.44 13.05 3.23
C LEU A 32 -8.11 13.78 2.96
N GLU A 33 -7.46 14.27 4.02
CA GLU A 33 -6.16 14.94 3.94
C GLU A 33 -5.05 13.99 3.47
N LEU A 34 -5.03 12.75 3.97
CA LEU A 34 -4.10 11.72 3.51
C LEU A 34 -4.27 11.42 2.02
N SER A 35 -5.52 11.28 1.56
CA SER A 35 -5.83 11.03 0.15
C SER A 35 -5.44 12.21 -0.75
N ALA A 36 -5.82 13.43 -0.38
CA ALA A 36 -5.48 14.62 -1.16
C ALA A 36 -3.96 14.84 -1.25
N SER A 37 -3.24 14.63 -0.15
CA SER A 37 -1.78 14.80 -0.11
C SER A 37 -1.04 13.69 -0.85
N SER A 38 -1.49 12.43 -0.79
CA SER A 38 -0.90 11.34 -1.57
C SER A 38 -1.11 11.58 -3.07
N GLN A 39 -2.33 11.92 -3.50
CA GLN A 39 -2.64 12.23 -4.89
C GLN A 39 -1.80 13.40 -5.42
N THR A 40 -1.66 14.48 -4.64
CA THR A 40 -0.84 15.65 -5.02
C THR A 40 0.63 15.29 -5.23
N ARG A 41 1.16 14.36 -4.42
CA ARG A 41 2.54 13.88 -4.55
C ARG A 41 2.70 12.94 -5.75
N LEU A 42 1.80 11.96 -5.89
CA LEU A 42 1.84 10.98 -6.98
C LEU A 42 1.61 11.62 -8.36
N ALA A 43 0.87 12.72 -8.46
CA ALA A 43 0.71 13.47 -9.70
C ALA A 43 2.02 14.06 -10.28
N LYS A 44 3.11 14.04 -9.51
CA LYS A 44 4.44 14.50 -9.92
C LYS A 44 5.39 13.35 -10.28
N VAL A 45 4.93 12.11 -10.14
CA VAL A 45 5.73 10.91 -10.41
C VAL A 45 5.49 10.49 -11.85
N ASP A 46 6.57 10.24 -12.58
CA ASP A 46 6.52 9.88 -14.01
C ASP A 46 6.10 8.43 -14.25
N ASN A 47 6.37 7.53 -13.29
CA ASN A 47 6.07 6.11 -13.37
C ASN A 47 5.38 5.61 -12.09
N LEU A 48 4.12 5.22 -12.21
CA LEU A 48 3.27 4.66 -11.14
C LEU A 48 3.06 3.15 -11.28
N THR A 49 3.81 2.49 -12.15
CA THR A 49 3.70 1.07 -12.42
C THR A 49 4.26 0.26 -11.27
N VAL A 50 3.41 -0.59 -10.69
CA VAL A 50 3.74 -1.38 -9.51
C VAL A 50 3.38 -2.85 -9.67
N VAL A 51 4.10 -3.71 -8.97
CA VAL A 51 3.73 -5.12 -8.77
C VAL A 51 3.50 -5.35 -7.29
N SER A 52 2.47 -6.12 -6.94
CA SER A 52 2.30 -6.61 -5.57
C SER A 52 2.64 -8.10 -5.51
N LEU A 53 3.58 -8.46 -4.62
CA LEU A 53 3.87 -9.85 -4.26
C LEU A 53 2.90 -10.39 -3.18
N SER A 54 1.93 -9.57 -2.81
CA SER A 54 0.94 -9.86 -1.78
C SER A 54 -0.48 -9.61 -2.27
N GLU A 55 -1.37 -10.57 -2.03
CA GLU A 55 -2.79 -10.40 -2.28
C GLU A 55 -3.46 -9.39 -1.31
N ARG A 56 -2.80 -9.05 -0.20
CA ARG A 56 -3.34 -8.19 0.86
C ARG A 56 -3.36 -6.71 0.49
N LEU A 57 -2.59 -6.32 -0.52
CA LEU A 57 -2.27 -4.91 -0.79
C LEU A 57 -3.07 -4.31 -1.95
N GLY A 58 -3.98 -5.08 -2.56
CA GLY A 58 -4.79 -4.61 -3.69
C GLY A 58 -5.60 -3.34 -3.39
N TYR A 59 -6.21 -3.25 -2.19
CA TYR A 59 -6.94 -2.05 -1.79
C TYR A 59 -6.04 -0.83 -1.57
N LEU A 60 -4.83 -1.02 -1.05
CA LEU A 60 -3.86 0.06 -0.88
C LEU A 60 -3.43 0.60 -2.24
N ALA A 61 -3.04 -0.29 -3.16
CA ALA A 61 -2.60 0.10 -4.49
C ALA A 61 -3.72 0.79 -5.29
N SER A 62 -4.94 0.24 -5.24
CA SER A 62 -6.11 0.86 -5.88
C SER A 62 -6.48 2.21 -5.26
N GLY A 63 -6.45 2.34 -3.93
CA GLY A 63 -6.73 3.60 -3.25
C GLY A 63 -5.74 4.72 -3.56
N LEU A 64 -4.52 4.37 -3.97
CA LEU A 64 -3.48 5.30 -4.42
C LEU A 64 -3.51 5.54 -5.94
N ASN A 65 -4.39 4.87 -6.69
CA ASN A 65 -4.43 4.89 -8.16
C ASN A 65 -3.09 4.47 -8.80
N LEU A 66 -2.45 3.42 -8.27
CA LEU A 66 -1.24 2.86 -8.86
C LEU A 66 -1.58 1.96 -10.05
N ASP A 67 -0.68 1.91 -11.03
CA ASP A 67 -0.82 1.07 -12.22
C ASP A 67 -0.32 -0.34 -11.89
N VAL A 68 -1.21 -1.17 -11.33
CA VAL A 68 -0.86 -2.52 -10.88
C VAL A 68 -0.71 -3.46 -12.07
N VAL A 69 0.50 -4.01 -12.23
CA VAL A 69 0.83 -5.07 -13.17
C VAL A 69 0.65 -6.41 -12.49
N GLU A 70 0.06 -7.35 -13.23
CA GLU A 70 -0.12 -8.71 -12.77
C GLU A 70 1.23 -9.45 -12.71
N GLN A 71 1.50 -10.07 -11.56
CA GLN A 71 2.66 -10.93 -11.36
C GLN A 71 2.17 -12.27 -10.83
N PRO A 72 2.30 -13.35 -11.61
CA PRO A 72 2.03 -14.68 -11.11
C PRO A 72 2.95 -14.99 -9.91
N LEU A 73 2.34 -15.38 -8.79
CA LEU A 73 3.07 -15.77 -7.58
C LEU A 73 3.36 -17.27 -7.63
N PRO A 74 4.63 -17.69 -7.66
CA PRO A 74 4.98 -19.09 -7.63
C PRO A 74 4.76 -19.65 -6.21
N THR A 75 4.67 -20.97 -6.11
CA THR A 75 4.68 -21.65 -4.80
C THR A 75 6.04 -21.52 -4.11
N GLU A 76 7.12 -21.51 -4.90
CA GLU A 76 8.51 -21.37 -4.44
C GLU A 76 9.31 -20.49 -5.40
N TRP A 77 10.23 -19.69 -4.87
CA TRP A 77 11.10 -18.81 -5.66
C TRP A 77 12.35 -19.55 -6.16
N ASP A 78 12.15 -20.41 -7.16
CA ASP A 78 13.26 -21.06 -7.85
C ASP A 78 13.94 -20.14 -8.90
N ALA A 79 15.00 -20.63 -9.53
CA ALA A 79 15.75 -19.84 -10.52
C ALA A 79 14.89 -19.44 -11.75
N ALA A 80 13.90 -20.24 -12.13
CA ALA A 80 13.02 -19.93 -13.25
C ALA A 80 12.02 -18.84 -12.88
N ALA A 81 11.44 -18.92 -11.67
CA ALA A 81 10.52 -17.93 -11.14
C ALA A 81 11.20 -16.57 -10.90
N LEU A 82 12.41 -16.56 -10.36
CA LEU A 82 13.20 -15.33 -10.16
C LEU A 82 13.52 -14.66 -11.50
N LYS A 83 13.89 -15.45 -12.51
CA LYS A 83 14.14 -14.93 -13.86
C LYS A 83 12.86 -14.38 -14.50
N ALA A 84 11.73 -15.08 -14.36
CA ALA A 84 10.45 -14.63 -14.87
C ALA A 84 9.97 -13.33 -14.19
N LEU A 85 10.21 -13.19 -12.88
CA LEU A 85 9.98 -11.94 -12.15
C LEU A 85 10.84 -10.81 -12.73
N GLU A 86 12.14 -11.00 -12.83
CA GLU A 86 13.05 -9.98 -13.37
C GLU A 86 12.65 -9.55 -14.79
N GLU A 87 12.31 -10.51 -15.66
CA GLU A 87 11.86 -10.26 -17.02
C GLU A 87 10.53 -9.49 -17.06
N ASN A 88 9.55 -9.85 -16.23
CA ASN A 88 8.27 -9.14 -16.15
C ASN A 88 8.45 -7.70 -15.66
N LEU A 89 9.24 -7.50 -14.60
CA LEU A 89 9.53 -6.18 -14.05
C LEU A 89 10.19 -5.27 -15.09
N LYS A 90 11.16 -5.79 -15.85
CA LYS A 90 11.83 -5.03 -16.93
C LYS A 90 10.91 -4.77 -18.11
N ALA A 91 10.12 -5.76 -18.53
CA ALA A 91 9.26 -5.66 -19.71
C ALA A 91 8.13 -4.64 -19.51
N GLN A 92 7.65 -4.51 -18.28
CA GLN A 92 6.56 -3.61 -17.91
C GLN A 92 7.05 -2.29 -17.30
N ASP A 93 8.37 -2.06 -17.26
CA ASP A 93 8.99 -0.87 -16.65
C ASP A 93 8.48 -0.61 -15.23
N VAL A 94 8.50 -1.64 -14.38
CA VAL A 94 7.94 -1.54 -13.02
C VAL A 94 8.84 -0.68 -12.13
N ALA A 95 8.29 0.39 -11.57
CA ALA A 95 9.01 1.28 -10.66
C ALA A 95 9.11 0.72 -9.23
N LEU A 96 8.05 0.07 -8.75
CA LEU A 96 7.94 -0.36 -7.36
C LEU A 96 7.32 -1.76 -7.21
N VAL A 97 7.93 -2.58 -6.38
CA VAL A 97 7.39 -3.86 -5.92
C VAL A 97 6.96 -3.73 -4.46
N LEU A 98 5.71 -4.12 -4.19
CA LEU A 98 5.09 -4.11 -2.86
C LEU A 98 5.03 -5.53 -2.29
N ASP A 99 5.36 -5.67 -1.01
CA ASP A 99 5.13 -6.90 -0.25
C ASP A 99 4.63 -6.55 1.17
N HIS A 100 3.93 -7.48 1.82
CA HIS A 100 3.53 -7.34 3.22
C HIS A 100 4.54 -7.95 4.20
N ARG A 101 5.52 -8.71 3.69
CA ARG A 101 6.63 -9.27 4.46
C ARG A 101 7.94 -9.09 3.71
N GLN A 102 9.04 -9.13 4.44
CA GLN A 102 10.36 -9.13 3.82
C GLN A 102 10.51 -10.39 2.96
N PRO A 103 10.66 -10.27 1.63
CA PRO A 103 10.87 -11.42 0.79
C PRO A 103 12.29 -11.98 0.98
N GLU A 104 12.52 -13.19 0.49
CA GLU A 104 13.83 -13.82 0.51
C GLU A 104 14.87 -12.98 -0.25
N ALA A 105 16.14 -13.09 0.15
CA ALA A 105 17.23 -12.30 -0.42
C ALA A 105 17.32 -12.45 -1.95
N ALA A 106 17.08 -13.65 -2.48
CA ALA A 106 17.12 -13.90 -3.92
C ALA A 106 16.05 -13.11 -4.69
N VAL A 107 14.84 -12.97 -4.12
CA VAL A 107 13.74 -12.19 -4.69
C VAL A 107 14.07 -10.70 -4.64
N ALA A 108 14.57 -10.21 -3.50
CA ALA A 108 14.97 -8.81 -3.36
C ALA A 108 16.08 -8.41 -4.35
N GLU A 109 17.07 -9.29 -4.58
CA GLU A 109 18.12 -9.06 -5.57
C GLU A 109 17.58 -9.08 -7.00
N ALA A 110 16.63 -9.97 -7.33
CA ALA A 110 15.97 -9.98 -8.65
C ALA A 110 15.20 -8.67 -8.92
N ILE A 111 14.47 -8.17 -7.93
CA ILE A 111 13.76 -6.88 -8.01
C ILE A 111 14.75 -5.74 -8.28
N LYS A 112 15.85 -5.70 -7.52
CA LYS A 112 16.89 -4.69 -7.68
C LYS A 112 17.61 -4.79 -9.04
N ALA A 113 17.87 -6.00 -9.53
CA ALA A 113 18.45 -6.24 -10.85
C ALA A 113 17.53 -5.82 -12.01
N ALA A 114 16.22 -5.77 -11.76
CA ALA A 114 15.23 -5.18 -12.65
C ALA A 114 15.16 -3.65 -12.62
N GLY A 115 15.82 -3.01 -11.65
CA GLY A 115 15.79 -1.56 -11.45
C GLY A 115 14.59 -1.07 -10.63
N ALA A 116 13.73 -1.98 -10.17
CA ALA A 116 12.58 -1.66 -9.33
C ALA A 116 12.99 -1.48 -7.87
N LYS A 117 12.26 -0.63 -7.14
CA LYS A 117 12.40 -0.49 -5.69
C LYS A 117 11.52 -1.53 -4.98
N LEU A 118 11.98 -2.05 -3.84
CA LEU A 118 11.17 -2.93 -2.97
C LEU A 118 10.69 -2.13 -1.76
N VAL A 119 9.38 -2.14 -1.52
CA VAL A 119 8.76 -1.57 -0.31
C VAL A 119 7.97 -2.66 0.40
N VAL A 120 8.34 -2.89 1.66
CA VAL A 120 7.60 -3.78 2.57
C VAL A 120 6.68 -2.92 3.44
N VAL A 121 5.38 -3.13 3.32
CA VAL A 121 4.36 -2.43 4.10
C VAL A 121 3.78 -3.35 5.17
N GLU A 122 3.56 -2.81 6.37
CA GLU A 122 2.87 -3.56 7.42
C GLU A 122 1.39 -3.72 7.05
N SER A 123 0.90 -4.96 7.10
CA SER A 123 -0.47 -5.30 6.70
C SER A 123 -1.41 -5.64 7.86
N ASP A 124 -0.92 -5.56 9.09
CA ASP A 124 -1.71 -5.80 10.31
C ASP A 124 -1.22 -4.94 11.50
N PRO A 125 -1.28 -3.59 11.37
CA PRO A 125 -0.83 -2.69 12.43
C PRO A 125 -1.82 -2.61 13.59
N ASP A 126 -1.32 -2.45 14.82
CA ASP A 126 -2.17 -2.24 16.01
C ASP A 126 -3.04 -0.97 15.90
N ASP A 127 -2.49 0.11 15.33
CA ASP A 127 -3.22 1.32 14.97
C ASP A 127 -3.46 1.36 13.46
N ALA A 128 -4.71 1.07 13.06
CA ALA A 128 -5.11 1.00 11.67
C ALA A 128 -4.85 2.30 10.88
N PHE A 129 -5.07 3.48 11.49
CA PHE A 129 -4.89 4.75 10.77
C PHE A 129 -3.41 5.13 10.71
N ALA A 130 -2.67 5.00 11.81
CA ALA A 130 -1.24 5.28 11.81
C ALA A 130 -0.46 4.33 10.89
N GLY A 131 -0.83 3.04 10.88
CA GLY A 131 -0.27 2.06 9.96
C GLY A 131 -0.59 2.37 8.51
N LEU A 132 -1.86 2.68 8.17
CA LEU A 132 -2.23 3.10 6.82
C LEU A 132 -1.45 4.34 6.37
N LYS A 133 -1.36 5.37 7.23
CA LYS A 133 -0.61 6.58 6.93
C LYS A 133 0.86 6.26 6.64
N THR A 134 1.48 5.41 7.45
CA THR A 134 2.87 4.97 7.27
C THR A 134 3.05 4.25 5.94
N SER A 135 2.18 3.29 5.61
CA SER A 135 2.22 2.56 4.34
C SER A 135 2.06 3.50 3.14
N VAL A 136 1.13 4.47 3.21
CA VAL A 136 0.97 5.49 2.16
C VAL A 136 2.22 6.34 2.01
N ASP A 137 2.80 6.81 3.11
CA ASP A 137 4.02 7.64 3.07
C ASP A 137 5.22 6.87 2.52
N GLN A 138 5.37 5.58 2.86
CA GLN A 138 6.42 4.72 2.33
C GLN A 138 6.29 4.52 0.80
N VAL A 139 5.09 4.20 0.33
CA VAL A 139 4.84 3.96 -1.11
C VAL A 139 5.03 5.25 -1.91
N VAL A 140 4.42 6.34 -1.48
CA VAL A 140 4.53 7.63 -2.17
C VAL A 140 5.95 8.18 -2.11
N GLY A 141 6.64 8.00 -0.99
CA GLY A 141 8.05 8.38 -0.84
C GLY A 141 8.94 7.62 -1.82
N ALA A 142 8.83 6.28 -1.87
CA ALA A 142 9.64 5.46 -2.75
C ALA A 142 9.44 5.80 -4.24
N LEU A 143 8.20 6.09 -4.66
CA LEU A 143 7.89 6.51 -6.03
C LEU A 143 8.37 7.93 -6.33
N GLY A 144 8.34 8.85 -5.35
CA GLY A 144 8.76 10.24 -5.51
C GLY A 144 10.28 10.47 -5.50
N GLU A 145 11.09 9.52 -5.04
CA GLU A 145 12.56 9.60 -5.04
C GLU A 145 13.18 9.21 -6.40
N SER A 146 12.62 9.70 -7.51
CA SER A 146 13.08 9.39 -8.88
C SER A 146 13.97 10.50 -9.44
#